data_AF-A0AAW2PL76-F1
#
_entry.id   AF-A0AAW2PL76-F1
#
_cell.length_a   1.000
_cell.length_b   1.000
_cell.length_c   1.000
_cell.angle_alpha   90.00
_cell.angle_beta   90.00
_cell.angle_gamma   90.00
#
_symmetry.space_group_name_H-M   'P 1'
#
loop_
_entity.id
_entity.type
_entity.pdbx_description
1 polymer ?
#
loop_
_entity_poly.entity_id
_entity_poly.type
_entity_poly.pdbx_seq_one_letter_code
_entity_poly.pdbx_strand_id
1 'polypeptide(L)'
;MQTYCNFAGQSFGDPLSVALAAGAEGLPTLLKLANVMAAKKQEWQVMKQLPVPVELGKEFQFHSVFVCPVSREQGSEENPPMLLPCGHVLCKQSINKLSKGNSRNFKCPYCPQDASVAQCQQLYF
;
A
#
# COMPACT_ATOMS: atom_id res chain seq x y z
N MET A 1 5.50 -17.48 -16.54
CA MET A 1 5.82 -16.26 -15.77
C MET A 1 4.58 -15.40 -15.53
N GLN A 2 3.83 -14.99 -16.57
CA GLN A 2 2.63 -14.16 -16.41
C GLN A 2 1.58 -14.75 -15.44
N THR A 3 1.34 -16.07 -15.50
CA THR A 3 0.47 -16.79 -14.56
C THR A 3 0.92 -16.72 -13.10
N TYR A 4 2.24 -16.69 -12.85
CA TYR A 4 2.78 -16.53 -11.49
C TYR A 4 2.58 -15.10 -10.98
N CYS A 5 2.88 -14.08 -11.80
CA CYS A 5 2.65 -12.68 -11.44
C CYS A 5 1.18 -12.43 -11.10
N ASN A 6 0.25 -12.96 -11.92
CA ASN A 6 -1.18 -12.84 -11.67
C ASN A 6 -1.60 -13.54 -10.36
N PHE A 7 -1.07 -14.73 -10.08
CA PHE A 7 -1.31 -15.42 -8.80
C PHE A 7 -0.76 -14.64 -7.60
N ALA A 8 0.42 -14.03 -7.75
CA ALA A 8 1.04 -13.19 -6.73
C ALA A 8 0.41 -11.79 -6.60
N GLY A 9 -0.61 -11.46 -7.42
CA GLY A 9 -1.24 -10.13 -7.44
C GLY A 9 -0.30 -9.01 -7.92
N GLN A 10 0.73 -9.36 -8.69
CA GLN A 10 1.76 -8.46 -9.21
C GLN A 10 1.59 -8.24 -10.71
N SER A 11 2.08 -7.08 -11.20
CA SER A 11 2.14 -6.84 -12.64
C SER A 11 3.20 -7.71 -13.30
N PHE A 12 2.85 -8.35 -14.43
CA PHE A 12 3.85 -8.96 -15.31
C PHE A 12 4.60 -7.89 -16.12
N GLY A 13 3.90 -6.82 -16.51
CA GLY A 13 4.47 -5.69 -17.22
C GLY A 13 5.31 -4.79 -16.31
N ASP A 14 6.24 -4.07 -16.94
CA ASP A 14 7.04 -3.02 -16.29
C ASP A 14 6.13 -1.99 -15.59
N PRO A 15 6.43 -1.60 -14.33
CA PRO A 15 5.56 -0.69 -13.56
C PRO A 15 5.28 0.63 -14.26
N LEU A 16 6.25 1.21 -14.96
CA LEU A 16 6.06 2.46 -15.70
C LEU A 16 5.14 2.25 -16.90
N SER A 17 5.34 1.17 -17.66
CA SER A 17 4.46 0.82 -18.79
C SER A 17 3.02 0.59 -18.32
N VAL A 18 2.83 -0.12 -17.21
CA VAL A 18 1.50 -0.41 -16.63
C VAL A 18 0.84 0.88 -16.15
N ALA A 19 1.58 1.75 -15.44
CA ALA A 19 1.07 3.03 -14.99
C ALA A 19 0.68 3.95 -16.16
N LEU A 20 1.48 3.99 -17.22
CA LEU A 20 1.18 4.75 -18.43
C LEU A 20 -0.08 4.23 -19.13
N ALA A 21 -0.22 2.91 -19.28
CA ALA A 21 -1.38 2.29 -19.90
C ALA A 21 -2.67 2.54 -19.10
N ALA A 22 -2.64 2.31 -17.78
CA ALA A 22 -3.75 2.62 -16.88
C ALA A 22 -4.12 4.10 -16.93
N GLY A 23 -3.11 4.98 -16.94
CA GLY A 23 -3.29 6.42 -17.07
C GLY A 23 -3.96 6.81 -18.39
N ALA A 24 -3.52 6.22 -19.50
CA ALA A 24 -4.11 6.44 -20.82
C ALA A 24 -5.57 5.98 -20.90
N GLU A 25 -5.91 4.86 -20.25
CA GLU A 25 -7.29 4.34 -20.17
C GLU A 25 -8.19 5.25 -19.31
N GLY A 26 -7.69 5.74 -18.17
CA GLY A 26 -8.45 6.62 -17.28
C GLY A 26 -8.55 8.08 -17.76
N LEU A 27 -7.61 8.54 -18.58
CA LEU A 27 -7.48 9.94 -18.99
C LEU A 27 -8.74 10.53 -19.63
N PRO A 28 -9.45 9.86 -20.56
CA PRO A 28 -10.66 10.42 -21.17
C PRO A 28 -11.75 10.74 -20.14
N THR A 29 -11.94 9.89 -19.12
CA THR A 29 -12.90 10.11 -18.04
C THR A 29 -12.48 11.30 -17.17
N LEU A 30 -11.19 11.38 -16.83
CA LEU A 30 -10.64 12.49 -16.05
C LEU A 30 -10.73 13.84 -16.78
N LEU A 31 -10.50 13.87 -18.10
CA LEU A 31 -10.64 15.08 -18.91
C LEU A 31 -12.10 15.55 -18.98
N LYS A 32 -13.05 14.63 -19.18
CA LYS A 32 -14.49 14.95 -19.14
C LYS A 32 -14.88 15.53 -17.78
N LEU A 33 -14.41 14.91 -16.69
CA LEU A 33 -14.64 15.39 -15.35
C LEU A 33 -14.06 16.80 -15.15
N ALA A 34 -12.81 17.03 -15.55
CA ALA A 34 -12.16 18.34 -15.43
C ALA A 34 -12.96 19.43 -16.17
N ASN A 35 -13.46 19.14 -17.38
CA ASN A 35 -14.28 20.08 -18.15
C ASN A 35 -15.62 20.39 -17.46
N VAL A 36 -16.30 19.39 -16.91
CA VAL A 36 -17.56 19.59 -16.17
C VAL A 36 -17.32 20.38 -14.88
N MET A 37 -16.22 20.10 -14.18
CA MET A 37 -15.88 20.73 -12.91
C MET A 37 -15.29 22.13 -13.07
N ALA A 38 -14.81 22.51 -14.26
CA ALA A 38 -14.26 23.84 -14.54
C ALA A 38 -15.27 24.96 -14.23
N ALA A 39 -16.56 24.72 -14.46
CA ALA A 39 -17.65 25.65 -14.14
C ALA A 39 -18.05 25.63 -12.65
N LYS A 40 -17.58 24.64 -11.88
CA LYS A 40 -18.01 24.32 -10.50
C LYS A 40 -16.85 24.44 -9.50
N LYS A 41 -16.14 25.57 -9.54
CA LYS A 41 -14.89 25.79 -8.78
C LYS A 41 -15.06 25.57 -7.27
N GLN A 42 -16.18 26.01 -6.68
CA GLN A 42 -16.42 25.82 -5.25
C GLN A 42 -16.63 24.34 -4.89
N GLU A 43 -17.38 23.60 -5.70
CA GLU A 43 -17.61 22.16 -5.52
C GLU A 43 -16.30 21.38 -5.68
N TRP A 44 -15.43 21.79 -6.60
CA TRP A 44 -14.10 21.21 -6.78
C TRP A 44 -13.21 21.36 -5.53
N GLN A 45 -13.20 22.52 -4.87
CA GLN A 45 -12.32 22.77 -3.71
C GLN A 45 -12.68 21.94 -2.48
N VAL A 46 -13.96 21.60 -2.30
CA VAL A 46 -14.43 20.81 -1.15
C VAL A 46 -14.52 19.31 -1.45
N MET A 47 -14.20 18.91 -2.67
CA MET A 47 -14.29 17.54 -3.15
C MET A 47 -13.17 16.68 -2.51
N LYS A 48 -13.55 15.63 -1.79
CA LYS A 48 -12.61 14.65 -1.21
C LYS A 48 -12.37 13.43 -2.10
N GLN A 49 -13.28 13.18 -3.05
CA GLN A 49 -13.28 12.00 -3.91
C GLN A 49 -13.86 12.36 -5.29
N LEU A 50 -13.46 11.63 -6.33
CA LEU A 50 -14.00 11.81 -7.68
C LEU A 50 -15.52 11.51 -7.68
N PRO A 51 -16.35 12.32 -8.37
CA PRO A 51 -17.80 12.14 -8.38
C PRO A 51 -18.24 10.98 -9.29
N VAL A 52 -17.32 10.46 -10.10
CA VAL A 52 -17.51 9.29 -10.96
C VAL A 52 -16.35 8.32 -10.74
N PRO A 53 -16.61 7.00 -10.70
CA PRO A 53 -15.54 6.02 -10.67
C PRO A 53 -14.74 6.05 -11.98
N VAL A 54 -13.42 5.92 -11.88
CA VAL A 54 -12.56 5.62 -13.03
C VAL A 54 -12.45 4.11 -13.07
N GLU A 55 -13.28 3.48 -13.88
CA GLU A 55 -13.24 2.04 -14.06
C GLU A 55 -12.05 1.66 -14.93
N LEU A 56 -10.98 1.20 -14.28
CA LEU A 56 -9.87 0.54 -14.94
C LEU A 56 -10.14 -0.96 -14.99
N GLY A 57 -9.72 -1.60 -16.07
CA GLY A 57 -9.83 -3.05 -16.20
C GLY A 57 -9.09 -3.82 -15.09
N LYS A 58 -9.47 -5.08 -14.86
CA LYS A 58 -8.91 -5.93 -13.78
C LYS A 58 -7.40 -6.15 -13.93
N GLU A 59 -6.85 -5.96 -15.13
CA GLU A 59 -5.41 -6.04 -15.39
C GLU A 59 -4.60 -4.92 -14.73
N PHE A 60 -5.24 -3.84 -14.29
CA PHE A 60 -4.61 -2.72 -13.58
C PHE A 60 -4.83 -2.76 -12.06
N GLN A 61 -5.49 -3.80 -11.55
CA GLN A 61 -5.80 -3.97 -10.13
C GLN A 61 -4.76 -4.88 -9.48
N PHE A 62 -3.84 -4.28 -8.72
CA PHE A 62 -2.77 -4.99 -8.01
C PHE A 62 -2.92 -4.82 -6.50
N HIS A 63 -2.46 -5.82 -5.75
CA HIS A 63 -2.43 -5.71 -4.29
C HIS A 63 -1.22 -4.88 -3.86
N SER A 64 -1.41 -4.06 -2.81
CA SER A 64 -0.29 -3.38 -2.18
C SER A 64 0.68 -4.41 -1.61
N VAL A 65 1.96 -4.27 -1.95
CA VAL A 65 3.02 -5.15 -1.44
C VAL A 65 3.82 -4.39 -0.38
N PHE A 66 3.91 -4.98 0.82
CA PHE A 66 4.83 -4.52 1.85
C PHE A 66 6.08 -5.40 1.84
N VAL A 67 7.26 -4.80 1.79
CA VAL A 67 8.54 -5.48 2.01
C VAL A 67 9.09 -5.02 3.34
N CYS A 68 9.29 -5.96 4.27
CA CYS A 68 9.83 -5.62 5.56
C CYS A 68 11.29 -5.18 5.42
N PRO A 69 11.66 -4.01 5.94
CA PRO A 69 13.01 -3.50 5.75
C PRO A 69 14.08 -4.20 6.60
N VAL A 70 13.65 -4.90 7.66
CA VAL A 70 14.56 -5.64 8.54
C VAL A 70 14.86 -7.01 7.96
N SER A 71 13.84 -7.78 7.58
CA SER A 71 14.06 -9.10 6.97
C SER A 71 14.40 -9.01 5.48
N ARG A 72 14.03 -7.91 4.81
CA ARG A 72 14.08 -7.74 3.36
C ARG A 72 13.19 -8.73 2.61
N GLU A 73 12.16 -9.22 3.29
CA GLU A 73 11.20 -10.18 2.76
C GLU A 73 9.83 -9.51 2.61
N GLN A 74 9.08 -9.94 1.59
CA GLN A 74 7.68 -9.53 1.40
C GLN A 74 6.81 -10.04 2.57
N GLY A 75 5.95 -9.18 3.09
CA GLY A 75 4.94 -9.56 4.09
C GLY A 75 3.92 -10.53 3.50
N SER A 76 3.39 -11.41 4.35
CA SER A 76 2.41 -12.43 3.98
C SER A 76 1.32 -12.53 5.05
N GLU A 77 0.28 -13.35 4.82
CA GLU A 77 -0.75 -13.61 5.83
C GLU A 77 -0.17 -14.22 7.13
N GLU A 78 0.84 -15.08 7.01
CA GLU A 78 1.52 -15.71 8.15
C GLU A 78 2.55 -14.78 8.82
N ASN A 79 3.14 -13.87 8.04
CA ASN A 79 4.11 -12.88 8.51
C ASN A 79 3.68 -11.45 8.10
N PRO A 80 2.57 -10.95 8.67
CA PRO A 80 1.96 -9.72 8.20
C PRO A 80 2.77 -8.49 8.62
N PRO A 81 2.60 -7.36 7.92
CA PRO A 81 3.07 -6.07 8.41
C PRO A 81 2.35 -5.71 9.70
N MET A 82 3.13 -5.20 10.64
CA MET A 82 2.70 -4.78 11.95
C MET A 82 3.11 -3.32 12.13
N LEU A 83 2.14 -2.47 12.41
CA LEU A 83 2.30 -1.06 12.75
C LEU A 83 2.79 -0.94 14.19
N LEU A 84 3.92 -0.28 14.38
CA LEU A 84 4.46 0.09 15.69
C LEU A 84 3.73 1.36 16.21
N PRO A 85 3.74 1.62 17.53
CA PRO A 85 3.16 2.83 18.10
C PRO A 85 3.78 4.14 17.58
N CYS A 86 5.00 4.07 17.03
CA CYS A 86 5.68 5.20 16.40
C CYS A 86 5.26 5.45 14.93
N GLY A 87 4.39 4.62 14.36
CA GLY A 87 3.92 4.72 12.97
C GLY A 87 4.76 3.96 11.93
N HIS A 88 5.94 3.45 12.29
CA HIS A 88 6.72 2.59 11.38
C HIS A 88 6.13 1.18 11.30
N VAL A 89 6.38 0.49 10.18
CA VAL A 89 5.84 -0.85 9.91
C VAL A 89 6.98 -1.86 9.78
N LEU A 90 6.85 -3.00 10.45
CA LEU A 90 7.76 -4.15 10.37
C LEU A 90 6.96 -5.45 10.26
N CYS A 91 7.54 -6.52 9.72
CA CYS A 91 6.87 -7.82 9.74
C CYS A 91 6.81 -8.43 11.15
N LYS A 92 5.76 -9.22 11.42
CA LYS A 92 5.53 -9.92 12.70
C LYS A 92 6.74 -10.73 13.17
N GLN A 93 7.38 -11.49 12.29
CA GLN A 93 8.58 -12.27 12.63
C GLN A 93 9.78 -11.37 12.99
N SER A 94 9.95 -10.22 12.33
CA SER A 94 11.00 -9.26 12.66
C SER A 94 10.77 -8.69 14.06
N ILE A 95 9.52 -8.35 14.42
CA ILE A 95 9.15 -7.92 15.77
C ILE A 95 9.42 -9.02 16.80
N ASN A 96 9.08 -10.28 16.50
CA ASN A 96 9.36 -11.40 17.39
C ASN A 96 10.87 -11.59 17.64
N LYS A 97 11.71 -11.45 16.60
CA LYS A 97 13.17 -11.51 16.74
C LYS A 97 13.71 -10.35 17.60
N LEU A 98 13.25 -9.12 17.35
CA LEU A 98 13.67 -7.92 18.09
C LEU A 98 13.27 -7.96 19.57
N SER A 99 12.06 -8.46 19.87
CA SER A 99 11.51 -8.62 21.22
C SER A 99 11.99 -9.89 21.94
N LYS A 100 12.90 -10.68 21.33
CA LYS A 100 13.34 -12.00 21.84
C LYS A 100 12.15 -12.91 22.21
N GLY A 101 11.25 -13.13 21.26
CA GLY A 101 10.06 -13.97 21.46
C GLY A 101 9.06 -13.36 22.44
N ASN A 102 8.79 -12.05 22.34
CA ASN A 102 7.87 -11.32 23.22
C ASN A 102 8.28 -11.28 24.71
N SER A 103 9.56 -11.50 25.02
CA SER A 103 10.06 -11.46 26.42
C SER A 103 10.43 -10.05 26.89
N ARG A 104 10.59 -9.10 25.97
CA ARG A 104 10.98 -7.72 26.29
C ARG A 104 10.49 -6.71 25.25
N ASN A 105 10.50 -5.44 25.66
CA ASN A 105 10.39 -4.30 24.76
C ASN A 105 11.61 -4.26 23.81
N PHE A 106 11.41 -3.63 22.65
CA PHE A 106 12.42 -3.48 21.61
C PHE A 106 12.38 -2.05 21.04
N LYS A 107 13.49 -1.62 20.45
CA LYS A 107 13.57 -0.31 19.78
C LYS A 107 13.16 -0.43 18.32
N CYS A 108 12.46 0.58 17.83
CA CYS A 108 12.23 0.73 16.40
C CYS A 108 13.59 0.84 15.67
N PRO A 109 13.82 0.12 14.56
CA PRO A 109 15.03 0.26 13.75
C PRO A 109 15.20 1.64 13.09
N TYR A 110 14.12 2.42 12.99
CA TYR A 110 14.08 3.69 12.27
C TYR A 110 14.04 4.93 13.17
N CYS A 111 13.71 4.76 14.44
CA CYS A 111 13.56 5.88 15.36
C CYS A 111 13.90 5.45 16.78
N PRO A 112 14.19 6.38 17.70
CA PRO A 112 14.63 6.04 19.05
C PRO A 112 13.52 5.47 19.95
N GLN A 113 12.28 5.34 19.45
CA GLN A 113 11.11 4.97 20.25
C GLN A 113 11.06 3.46 20.52
N ASP A 114 10.84 3.12 21.79
CA ASP A 114 10.60 1.74 22.23
C ASP A 114 9.16 1.29 21.96
N ALA A 115 9.00 0.00 21.69
CA ALA A 115 7.71 -0.65 21.48
C ALA A 115 7.68 -2.01 22.19
N SER A 116 6.48 -2.44 22.58
CA SER A 116 6.19 -3.82 22.97
C SER A 116 5.34 -4.50 21.90
N VAL A 117 5.39 -5.84 21.83
CA VAL A 117 4.61 -6.60 20.82
C VAL A 117 3.11 -6.36 20.99
N ALA A 118 2.63 -6.23 22.23
CA ALA A 118 1.22 -5.98 22.54
C ALA A 118 0.70 -4.63 22.00
N GLN A 119 1.58 -3.65 21.78
CA GLN A 119 1.24 -2.35 21.20
C GLN A 119 1.27 -2.36 19.67
N CYS A 120 1.80 -3.42 19.05
CA CYS A 120 1.90 -3.52 17.61
C CYS A 120 0.59 -4.06 17.03
N GLN A 121 0.05 -3.37 16.04
CA GLN A 121 -1.22 -3.75 15.40
C GLN A 121 -0.97 -4.25 13.99
N GLN A 122 -1.67 -5.30 13.57
CA GLN A 122 -1.58 -5.77 12.19
C GLN A 122 -2.15 -4.72 11.23
N LEU A 123 -1.41 -4.44 10.16
CA LEU A 123 -1.82 -3.52 9.11
C LEU A 123 -2.43 -4.32 7.95
N TYR A 124 -3.57 -3.85 7.44
CA TYR A 124 -4.27 -4.41 6.28
C TYR A 124 -4.29 -3.37 5.16
N PHE A 125 -4.07 -3.79 3.92
CA PHE A 125 -4.06 -2.97 2.71
C PHE A 125 -4.83 -3.63 1.58
#